data_AF-A0A0W7YQS4-F1
#
_entry.id   AF-A0A0W7YQS4-F1
#
_cell.length_a   1.000
_cell.length_b   1.000
_cell.length_c   1.000
_cell.angle_alpha   90.00
_cell.angle_beta   90.00
_cell.angle_gamma   90.00
#
_symmetry.space_group_name_H-M   'P 1'
#
loop_
_entity.id
_entity.type
_entity.pdbx_description
1 polymer ?
#
loop_
_entity_poly.entity_id
_entity_poly.type
_entity_poly.pdbx_seq_one_letter_code
_entity_poly.pdbx_strand_id
1 'polypeptide(L)'
;METTGETIVHQMHFHYEPLVLTKLLMDIHIEKFFDSEEGKRKSKAHRFAIFEFLRAMEDEELESILHVFVKKEGYEEITFKDTEHDFNSIYEIVCGLQRFKDLENHFIKKGYAGKGVFDEQDKKFYPCSFAGHWATITAVIEAQYPHLFNAFSEMSIFNDKDSFEGITRKEIDGFILSNFILIGETRQISDYL
;
A
#
# COMPACT_ATOMS: atom_id res chain seq x y z
N MET A 1 -40.56 0.89 58.49
CA MET A 1 -39.43 1.75 58.09
C MET A 1 -38.62 0.95 57.10
N GLU A 2 -38.95 1.06 55.82
CA GLU A 2 -38.14 0.50 54.73
C GLU A 2 -37.33 1.65 54.15
N THR A 3 -36.01 1.60 54.32
CA THR A 3 -35.08 2.47 53.61
C THR A 3 -34.60 1.69 52.38
N THR A 4 -35.24 1.95 51.24
CA THR A 4 -34.75 1.53 49.93
C THR A 4 -33.46 2.27 49.64
N GLY A 5 -32.34 1.56 49.74
CA GLY A 5 -31.05 2.06 49.29
C GLY A 5 -31.07 2.18 47.76
N GLU A 6 -31.22 3.41 47.28
CA GLU A 6 -30.98 3.73 45.86
C GLU A 6 -29.53 3.39 45.55
N THR A 7 -29.33 2.37 44.72
CA THR A 7 -28.01 2.09 44.13
C THR A 7 -27.75 3.20 43.12
N ILE A 8 -26.91 4.16 43.48
CA ILE A 8 -26.46 5.19 42.55
C ILE A 8 -25.53 4.50 41.55
N VAL A 9 -26.08 4.16 40.37
CA VAL A 9 -25.27 3.72 39.24
C VAL A 9 -24.58 4.97 38.68
N HIS A 10 -23.28 5.10 38.93
CA HIS A 10 -22.47 6.09 38.24
C HIS A 10 -22.28 5.63 36.79
N GLN A 11 -23.18 6.08 35.92
CA GLN A 11 -23.04 5.88 34.49
C GLN A 11 -21.97 6.86 33.98
N MET A 12 -20.84 6.34 33.51
CA MET A 12 -19.82 7.14 32.85
C MET A 12 -20.40 7.62 31.51
N HIS A 13 -20.77 8.89 31.42
CA HIS A 13 -21.19 9.50 30.17
C HIS A 13 -19.94 9.81 29.32
N PHE A 14 -19.56 8.87 28.46
CA PHE A 14 -18.59 9.16 27.40
C PHE A 14 -19.29 10.00 26.33
N HIS A 15 -18.80 11.22 26.12
CA HIS A 15 -19.24 12.12 25.04
C HIS A 15 -18.41 11.91 23.75
N TYR A 16 -17.69 10.79 23.65
CA TYR A 16 -16.86 10.47 22.51
C TYR A 16 -17.63 9.54 21.58
N GLU A 17 -17.72 9.95 20.32
CA GLU A 17 -18.23 9.10 19.25
C GLU A 17 -17.30 7.89 19.09
N PRO A 18 -17.80 6.64 19.20
CA PRO A 18 -16.96 5.43 19.18
C PRO A 18 -16.04 5.34 17.96
N LEU A 19 -16.47 5.88 16.82
CA LEU A 19 -15.66 5.93 15.60
C LEU A 19 -14.45 6.86 15.74
N VAL A 20 -14.62 8.02 16.36
CA VAL A 20 -13.52 8.97 16.63
C VAL A 20 -12.48 8.34 17.56
N LEU A 21 -12.92 7.65 18.61
CA LEU A 21 -12.00 6.92 19.50
C LEU A 21 -11.28 5.80 18.76
N THR A 22 -11.99 5.06 17.91
CA THR A 22 -11.40 3.99 17.10
C THR A 22 -10.34 4.55 16.14
N LYS A 23 -10.60 5.66 15.45
CA LYS A 23 -9.62 6.35 14.60
C LYS A 23 -8.36 6.73 15.37
N LEU A 24 -8.52 7.34 16.54
CA LEU A 24 -7.38 7.71 17.39
C LEU A 24 -6.55 6.49 17.81
N LEU A 25 -7.21 5.39 18.19
CA LEU A 25 -6.50 4.16 18.57
C LEU A 25 -5.78 3.52 17.37
N MET A 26 -6.38 3.57 16.18
CA MET A 26 -5.72 3.16 14.93
C MET A 26 -4.47 4.00 14.65
N ASP A 27 -4.56 5.33 14.75
CA ASP A 27 -3.41 6.22 14.55
C ASP A 27 -2.27 5.88 15.51
N ILE A 28 -2.57 5.74 16.82
CA ILE A 28 -1.59 5.37 17.84
C ILE A 28 -0.96 4.00 17.55
N HIS A 29 -1.76 3.02 17.11
CA HIS A 29 -1.27 1.69 16.77
C HIS A 29 -0.31 1.74 15.57
N ILE A 30 -0.67 2.49 14.53
CA ILE A 30 0.14 2.63 13.32
C ILE A 30 1.46 3.37 13.58
N GLU A 31 1.44 4.41 14.41
CA GLU A 31 2.66 5.08 14.85
C GLU A 31 3.61 4.10 15.55
N LYS A 32 3.11 3.34 16.53
CA LYS A 32 3.89 2.32 17.24
C LYS A 32 4.39 1.22 16.30
N PHE A 33 3.57 0.79 15.35
CA PHE A 33 3.96 -0.19 14.35
C PHE A 33 5.16 0.31 13.54
N PHE A 34 5.19 1.56 13.11
CA PHE A 34 6.29 2.10 12.32
C PHE A 34 7.59 2.36 13.10
N ASP A 35 7.53 2.37 14.43
CA ASP A 35 8.69 2.37 15.31
C ASP A 35 9.28 0.95 15.52
N SER A 36 8.49 -0.10 15.27
CA SER A 36 8.95 -1.50 15.31
C SER A 36 9.91 -1.85 14.16
N GLU A 37 10.65 -2.95 14.31
CA GLU A 37 11.55 -3.44 13.26
C GLU A 37 10.82 -3.91 11.99
N GLU A 38 9.57 -4.36 12.12
CA GLU A 38 8.74 -4.67 10.96
C GLU A 38 8.29 -3.41 10.24
N GLY A 39 7.76 -2.43 10.97
CA GLY A 39 7.34 -1.17 10.37
C GLY A 39 8.48 -0.35 9.78
N LYS A 40 9.69 -0.42 10.34
CA LYS A 40 10.93 0.15 9.76
C LYS A 40 11.28 -0.40 8.38
N ARG A 41 10.88 -1.63 8.07
CA ARG A 41 11.10 -2.26 6.77
C ARG A 41 10.06 -1.84 5.72
N LYS A 42 8.94 -1.23 6.12
CA LYS A 42 7.95 -0.70 5.18
C LYS A 42 8.49 0.55 4.46
N SER A 43 8.21 0.66 3.18
CA SER A 43 8.64 1.79 2.36
C SER A 43 8.04 3.12 2.84
N LYS A 44 8.65 4.26 2.49
CA LYS A 44 8.01 5.56 2.77
C LYS A 44 6.70 5.73 2.02
N ALA A 45 6.57 5.13 0.84
CA ALA A 45 5.31 5.11 0.11
C ALA A 45 4.18 4.45 0.90
N HIS A 46 4.46 3.28 1.50
CA HIS A 46 3.50 2.57 2.35
C HIS A 46 3.10 3.41 3.58
N ARG A 47 4.09 4.01 4.25
CA ARG A 47 3.88 4.91 5.39
C ARG A 47 3.00 6.10 5.03
N PHE A 48 3.29 6.80 3.94
CA PHE A 48 2.48 7.93 3.51
C PHE A 48 1.08 7.50 3.08
N ALA A 49 0.95 6.34 2.43
CA ALA A 49 -0.34 5.81 2.03
C ALA A 49 -1.25 5.54 3.23
N ILE A 50 -0.74 4.92 4.30
CA ILE A 50 -1.57 4.60 5.47
C ILE A 50 -1.98 5.85 6.24
N PHE A 51 -1.06 6.79 6.48
CA PHE A 51 -1.42 8.04 7.17
C PHE A 51 -2.38 8.90 6.34
N GLU A 52 -2.21 8.94 5.01
CA GLU A 52 -3.14 9.64 4.13
C GLU A 52 -4.51 8.94 4.08
N PHE A 53 -4.52 7.61 4.07
CA PHE A 53 -5.75 6.81 4.13
C PHE A 53 -6.54 7.12 5.39
N LEU A 54 -5.90 7.06 6.56
CA LEU A 54 -6.52 7.33 7.87
C LEU A 54 -7.01 8.78 7.97
N ARG A 55 -6.19 9.75 7.54
CA ARG A 55 -6.54 11.17 7.54
C ARG A 55 -7.78 11.48 6.70
N ALA A 56 -7.95 10.80 5.57
CA ALA A 56 -9.03 11.00 4.63
C ALA A 56 -10.11 9.90 4.69
N MET A 57 -10.16 9.15 5.80
CA MET A 57 -11.17 8.11 6.01
C MET A 57 -12.43 8.72 6.59
N GLU A 58 -13.53 8.60 5.86
CA GLU A 58 -14.86 8.98 6.33
C GLU A 58 -15.41 7.93 7.32
N ASP A 59 -16.42 8.31 8.10
CA ASP A 59 -16.98 7.44 9.14
C ASP A 59 -17.65 6.19 8.54
N GLU A 60 -18.34 6.31 7.40
CA GLU A 60 -18.99 5.17 6.74
C GLU A 60 -17.97 4.15 6.21
N GLU A 61 -16.78 4.61 5.79
CA GLU A 61 -15.71 3.72 5.36
C GLU A 61 -15.12 2.97 6.57
N LEU A 62 -14.94 3.66 7.69
CA LEU A 62 -14.50 3.03 8.93
C LEU A 62 -15.52 1.99 9.41
N GLU A 63 -16.81 2.32 9.44
CA GLU A 63 -17.87 1.37 9.79
C GLU A 63 -17.82 0.12 8.91
N SER A 64 -17.63 0.30 7.60
CA SER A 64 -17.49 -0.81 6.66
C SER A 64 -16.28 -1.70 6.98
N ILE A 65 -15.14 -1.11 7.32
CA ILE A 65 -13.93 -1.84 7.74
C ILE A 65 -14.19 -2.61 9.04
N LEU A 66 -14.82 -1.97 10.03
CA LEU A 66 -15.14 -2.59 11.31
C LEU A 66 -16.13 -3.75 11.15
N HIS A 67 -17.11 -3.64 10.25
CA HIS A 67 -17.99 -4.76 9.93
C HIS A 67 -17.25 -5.95 9.31
N VAL A 68 -16.28 -5.69 8.42
CA VAL A 68 -15.43 -6.76 7.84
C VAL A 68 -14.60 -7.41 8.94
N PHE A 69 -14.01 -6.60 9.84
CA PHE A 69 -13.24 -7.07 10.97
C PHE A 69 -14.05 -7.97 11.90
N VAL A 70 -15.21 -7.49 12.38
CA VAL A 70 -16.12 -8.26 13.26
C VAL A 70 -16.49 -9.59 12.64
N LYS A 71 -16.82 -9.60 11.33
CA LYS A 71 -17.16 -10.82 10.61
C LYS A 71 -15.96 -11.78 10.47
N LYS A 72 -14.75 -11.25 10.23
CA LYS A 72 -13.51 -12.04 10.10
C LYS A 72 -13.13 -12.70 11.42
N GLU A 73 -13.23 -11.97 12.53
CA GLU A 73 -12.87 -12.45 13.87
C GLU A 73 -14.01 -13.22 14.58
N GLY A 74 -15.23 -13.16 14.04
CA GLY A 74 -16.40 -13.83 14.63
C GLY A 74 -16.88 -13.18 15.94
N TYR A 75 -16.68 -11.87 16.07
CA TYR A 75 -17.09 -11.13 17.26
C TYR A 75 -18.59 -10.77 17.20
N GLU A 76 -19.24 -10.75 18.37
CA GLU A 76 -20.59 -10.21 18.52
C GLU A 76 -20.57 -8.70 18.76
N GLU A 77 -19.51 -8.21 19.41
CA GLU A 77 -19.28 -6.81 19.75
C GLU A 77 -17.78 -6.46 19.71
N ILE A 78 -17.47 -5.23 19.32
CA ILE A 78 -16.10 -4.70 19.34
C ILE A 78 -15.78 -4.20 20.73
N THR A 79 -14.81 -4.82 21.40
CA THR A 79 -14.41 -4.44 22.77
C THR A 79 -12.95 -4.02 22.89
N PHE A 80 -12.13 -4.21 21.85
CA PHE A 80 -10.70 -3.89 21.83
C PHE A 80 -9.94 -4.41 23.06
N LYS A 81 -10.27 -5.63 23.53
CA LYS A 81 -9.61 -6.25 24.70
C LYS A 81 -8.20 -6.72 24.38
N ASP A 82 -7.99 -7.23 23.17
CA ASP A 82 -6.67 -7.55 22.63
C ASP A 82 -6.34 -6.52 21.55
N THR A 83 -5.98 -5.31 22.00
CA THR A 83 -5.75 -4.17 21.11
C THR A 83 -4.71 -4.46 20.04
N GLU A 84 -3.67 -5.22 20.35
CA GLU A 84 -2.61 -5.50 19.39
C GLU A 84 -3.10 -6.41 18.26
N HIS A 85 -3.79 -7.51 18.60
CA HIS A 85 -4.41 -8.39 17.62
C HIS A 85 -5.47 -7.66 16.78
N ASP A 86 -6.38 -6.95 17.46
CA ASP A 86 -7.52 -6.31 16.81
C ASP A 86 -7.08 -5.25 15.80
N PHE A 87 -6.18 -4.35 16.18
CA PHE A 87 -5.69 -3.31 15.28
C PHE A 87 -4.75 -3.85 14.21
N ASN A 88 -4.02 -4.94 14.44
CA ASN A 88 -3.29 -5.62 13.37
C ASN A 88 -4.25 -6.21 12.32
N SER A 89 -5.33 -6.86 12.75
CA SER A 89 -6.33 -7.42 11.81
C SER A 89 -7.05 -6.30 11.02
N ILE A 90 -7.39 -5.19 11.68
CA ILE A 90 -7.94 -4.00 11.01
C ILE A 90 -6.94 -3.41 10.00
N TYR A 91 -5.67 -3.28 10.38
CA TYR A 91 -4.61 -2.79 9.49
C TYR A 91 -4.44 -3.69 8.26
N GLU A 92 -4.47 -5.02 8.42
CA GLU A 92 -4.44 -5.95 7.29
C GLU A 92 -5.64 -5.75 6.34
N ILE A 93 -6.83 -5.54 6.90
CA ILE A 93 -8.04 -5.24 6.11
C ILE A 93 -7.82 -3.96 5.30
N VAL A 94 -7.34 -2.88 5.94
CA VAL A 94 -7.04 -1.61 5.27
C VAL A 94 -6.03 -1.82 4.14
N CYS A 95 -4.92 -2.53 4.38
CA CYS A 95 -3.93 -2.82 3.35
C CYS A 95 -4.48 -3.67 2.20
N GLY A 96 -5.55 -4.44 2.44
CA GLY A 96 -6.26 -5.21 1.43
C GLY A 96 -7.14 -4.38 0.50
N LEU A 97 -7.58 -3.19 0.93
CA LEU A 97 -8.51 -2.34 0.19
C LEU A 97 -7.88 -1.76 -1.08
N GLN A 98 -8.69 -1.66 -2.15
CA GLN A 98 -8.22 -1.09 -3.42
C GLN A 98 -7.82 0.39 -3.26
N ARG A 99 -8.60 1.18 -2.50
CA ARG A 99 -8.28 2.59 -2.22
C ARG A 99 -6.90 2.75 -1.59
N PHE A 100 -6.55 1.90 -0.63
CA PHE A 100 -5.23 1.90 -0.02
C PHE A 100 -4.13 1.56 -1.03
N LYS A 101 -4.31 0.47 -1.80
CA LYS A 101 -3.35 0.06 -2.85
C LYS A 101 -3.12 1.14 -3.89
N ASP A 102 -4.18 1.87 -4.27
CA ASP A 102 -4.09 2.98 -5.21
C ASP A 102 -3.29 4.16 -4.63
N LEU A 103 -3.51 4.49 -3.35
CA LEU A 103 -2.70 5.48 -2.63
C LEU A 103 -1.23 5.06 -2.53
N GLU A 104 -0.95 3.81 -2.19
CA GLU A 104 0.41 3.29 -2.12
C GLU A 104 1.10 3.36 -3.49
N ASN A 105 0.42 2.92 -4.55
CA ASN A 105 0.92 3.02 -5.92
C ASN A 105 1.19 4.46 -6.34
N HIS A 106 0.33 5.41 -5.95
CA HIS A 106 0.57 6.84 -6.19
C HIS A 106 1.85 7.34 -5.54
N PHE A 107 2.09 6.99 -4.26
CA PHE A 107 3.33 7.39 -3.59
C PHE A 107 4.56 6.63 -4.12
N ILE A 108 4.42 5.37 -4.54
CA ILE A 108 5.47 4.63 -5.25
C ILE A 108 5.86 5.39 -6.52
N LYS A 109 4.88 5.77 -7.35
CA LYS A 109 5.12 6.49 -8.61
C LYS A 109 5.75 7.86 -8.41
N LYS A 110 5.55 8.46 -7.24
CA LYS A 110 6.24 9.70 -6.84
C LYS A 110 7.69 9.48 -6.40
N GLY A 111 8.15 8.24 -6.21
CA GLY A 111 9.52 7.90 -5.83
C GLY A 111 9.74 7.62 -4.34
N TYR A 112 8.67 7.56 -3.53
CA TYR A 112 8.78 7.30 -2.09
C TYR A 112 9.09 5.84 -1.74
N ALA A 113 9.08 4.94 -2.72
CA ALA A 113 9.56 3.57 -2.55
C ALA A 113 11.02 3.38 -2.98
N GLY A 114 11.72 4.45 -3.36
CA GLY A 114 13.09 4.41 -3.87
C GLY A 114 13.13 4.34 -5.40
N LYS A 115 14.23 3.80 -5.94
CA LYS A 115 14.44 3.64 -7.39
C LYS A 115 13.89 2.29 -7.85
N GLY A 116 13.22 2.26 -9.00
CA GLY A 116 12.69 1.01 -9.55
C GLY A 116 11.86 1.20 -10.81
N VAL A 117 11.23 0.11 -11.23
CA VAL A 117 10.30 0.07 -12.35
C VAL A 117 8.92 -0.27 -11.80
N PHE A 118 7.92 0.53 -12.15
CA PHE A 118 6.53 0.21 -11.85
C PHE A 118 5.87 -0.37 -13.10
N ASP A 119 5.27 -1.54 -12.97
CA ASP A 119 4.47 -2.20 -14.00
C ASP A 119 3.02 -1.76 -13.88
N GLU A 120 2.48 -1.09 -14.90
CA GLU A 120 1.11 -0.60 -14.93
C GLU A 120 0.07 -1.70 -15.12
N GLN A 121 0.40 -2.81 -15.76
CA GLN A 121 -0.53 -3.91 -15.97
C GLN A 121 -0.68 -4.73 -14.69
N ASP A 122 0.44 -5.07 -14.04
CA ASP A 122 0.44 -5.89 -12.81
C ASP A 122 0.34 -5.05 -11.52
N LYS A 123 0.36 -3.71 -11.64
CA LYS A 123 0.36 -2.75 -10.52
C LYS A 123 1.43 -3.08 -9.48
N LYS A 124 2.63 -3.44 -9.94
CA LYS A 124 3.72 -3.94 -9.09
C LYS A 124 4.99 -3.11 -9.26
N PHE A 125 5.65 -2.83 -8.15
CA PHE A 125 6.93 -2.14 -8.11
C PHE A 125 8.10 -3.12 -8.00
N TYR A 126 9.10 -2.92 -8.84
CA TYR A 126 10.32 -3.70 -8.89
C TYR A 126 11.50 -2.79 -8.55
N PRO A 127 12.05 -2.87 -7.32
CA PRO A 127 13.15 -2.00 -6.91
C PRO A 127 14.42 -2.33 -7.71
N CYS A 128 15.22 -1.30 -8.01
CA CYS A 128 16.48 -1.46 -8.72
C CYS A 128 17.58 -0.56 -8.15
N SER A 129 18.84 -0.90 -8.43
CA SER A 129 19.99 -0.05 -8.10
C SER A 129 20.11 1.14 -9.07
N PHE A 130 21.08 2.03 -8.81
CA PHE A 130 21.39 3.12 -9.73
C PHE A 130 21.73 2.57 -11.13
N ALA A 131 21.13 3.17 -12.17
CA ALA A 131 21.20 2.71 -13.57
C ALA A 131 20.64 1.29 -13.83
N GLY A 132 19.88 0.71 -12.89
CA GLY A 132 19.34 -0.64 -13.00
C GLY A 132 18.03 -0.78 -13.77
N HIS A 133 17.35 0.33 -14.12
CA HIS A 133 16.00 0.32 -14.68
C HIS A 133 15.84 -0.57 -15.92
N TRP A 134 16.77 -0.50 -16.87
CA TRP A 134 16.70 -1.30 -18.09
C TRP A 134 16.85 -2.80 -17.81
N ALA A 135 17.81 -3.18 -16.96
CA ALA A 135 17.98 -4.56 -16.54
C ALA A 135 16.76 -5.10 -15.80
N THR A 136 16.11 -4.25 -14.99
CA THR A 136 14.86 -4.60 -14.32
C THR A 136 13.71 -4.78 -15.30
N ILE A 137 13.55 -3.92 -16.32
CA ILE A 137 12.57 -4.12 -17.39
C ILE A 137 12.80 -5.48 -18.07
N THR A 138 14.04 -5.79 -18.44
CA THR A 138 14.39 -7.08 -19.05
C THR A 138 13.94 -8.27 -18.19
N ALA A 139 14.26 -8.24 -16.89
CA ALA A 139 13.88 -9.30 -15.96
C ALA A 139 12.36 -9.42 -15.77
N VAL A 140 11.64 -8.29 -15.78
CA VAL A 140 10.17 -8.29 -15.70
C VAL A 140 9.54 -8.83 -16.97
N ILE A 141 10.04 -8.44 -18.15
CA ILE A 141 9.59 -8.98 -19.44
C ILE A 141 9.82 -10.49 -19.51
N GLU A 142 11.01 -10.97 -19.12
CA GLU A 142 11.31 -12.40 -19.08
C GLU A 142 10.34 -13.17 -18.19
N ALA A 143 10.06 -12.65 -16.99
CA ALA A 143 9.26 -13.36 -16.00
C ALA A 143 7.74 -13.25 -16.20
N GLN A 144 7.23 -12.08 -16.59
CA GLN A 144 5.78 -11.80 -16.65
C GLN A 144 5.23 -11.75 -18.09
N TYR A 145 6.08 -11.46 -19.07
CA TYR A 145 5.69 -11.30 -20.48
C TYR A 145 6.50 -12.22 -21.41
N PRO A 146 6.55 -13.55 -21.16
CA PRO A 146 7.42 -14.46 -21.90
C PRO A 146 7.11 -14.51 -23.40
N HIS A 147 5.88 -14.19 -23.80
CA HIS A 147 5.47 -14.07 -25.20
C HIS A 147 6.14 -12.90 -25.95
N LEU A 148 6.64 -11.89 -25.24
CA LEU A 148 7.39 -10.76 -25.81
C LEU A 148 8.91 -10.93 -25.66
N PHE A 149 9.35 -11.78 -24.74
CA PHE A 149 10.75 -11.83 -24.31
C PHE A 149 11.74 -12.16 -25.42
N ASN A 150 11.45 -13.16 -26.26
CA ASN A 150 12.36 -13.54 -27.35
C ASN A 150 12.57 -12.39 -28.33
N ALA A 151 11.47 -11.75 -28.76
CA ALA A 151 11.53 -10.60 -29.65
C ALA A 151 12.23 -9.41 -28.99
N PHE A 152 11.95 -9.15 -27.70
CA PHE A 152 12.59 -8.08 -26.93
C PHE A 152 14.11 -8.29 -26.81
N SER A 153 14.54 -9.51 -26.47
CA SER A 153 15.95 -9.86 -26.32
C SER A 153 16.71 -9.71 -27.64
N GLU A 154 16.18 -10.28 -28.72
CA GLU A 154 16.76 -10.18 -30.06
C GLU A 154 16.90 -8.73 -30.53
N MET A 155 15.86 -7.91 -30.35
CA MET A 155 15.88 -6.51 -30.75
C MET A 155 16.74 -5.62 -29.84
N SER A 156 16.98 -6.02 -28.60
CA SER A 156 17.90 -5.34 -27.69
C SER A 156 19.37 -5.61 -28.04
N ILE A 157 19.67 -6.75 -28.66
CA ILE A 157 21.01 -7.14 -29.11
C ILE A 157 21.31 -6.57 -30.50
N PHE A 158 20.35 -6.67 -31.43
CA PHE A 158 20.51 -6.27 -32.83
C PHE A 158 19.67 -5.04 -33.15
N ASN A 159 20.30 -3.85 -33.11
CA ASN A 159 19.63 -2.56 -33.31
C ASN A 159 19.01 -2.37 -34.70
N ASP A 160 19.45 -3.14 -35.70
CA ASP A 160 18.97 -3.10 -37.09
C ASP A 160 17.78 -4.04 -37.35
N LYS A 161 17.40 -4.88 -36.37
CA LYS A 161 16.18 -5.71 -36.47
C LYS A 161 14.94 -4.90 -36.12
N ASP A 162 14.01 -4.80 -37.06
CA ASP A 162 12.70 -4.16 -36.89
C ASP A 162 11.56 -5.14 -36.57
N SER A 163 11.78 -6.45 -36.74
CA SER A 163 10.82 -7.49 -36.38
C SER A 163 11.49 -8.83 -36.05
N PHE A 164 10.85 -9.63 -35.19
CA PHE A 164 11.27 -10.98 -34.83
C PHE A 164 10.01 -11.80 -34.48
N GLU A 165 9.87 -12.99 -35.09
CA GLU A 165 8.72 -13.89 -34.88
C GLU A 165 7.33 -13.22 -35.01
N GLY A 166 7.20 -12.27 -35.92
CA GLY A 166 5.95 -11.55 -36.18
C GLY A 166 5.64 -10.39 -35.24
N ILE A 167 6.50 -10.14 -34.23
CA ILE A 167 6.45 -8.97 -33.37
C ILE A 167 7.39 -7.91 -33.94
N THR A 168 6.95 -6.66 -33.99
CA THR A 168 7.72 -5.50 -34.47
C THR A 168 8.37 -4.72 -33.33
N ARG A 169 9.47 -4.02 -33.63
CA ARG A 169 10.12 -3.12 -32.67
C ARG A 169 9.16 -2.07 -32.13
N LYS A 170 8.29 -1.54 -32.99
CA LYS A 170 7.27 -0.56 -32.59
C LYS A 170 6.30 -1.12 -31.54
N GLU A 171 5.94 -2.40 -31.64
CA GLU A 171 5.08 -3.04 -30.64
C GLU A 171 5.81 -3.22 -29.31
N ILE A 172 7.09 -3.60 -29.33
CA ILE A 172 7.91 -3.73 -28.11
C ILE A 172 8.14 -2.39 -27.45
N ASP A 173 8.58 -1.38 -28.20
CA ASP A 173 8.82 -0.05 -27.68
C ASP A 173 7.52 0.57 -27.15
N GLY A 174 6.41 0.38 -27.89
CA GLY A 174 5.08 0.80 -27.46
C GLY A 174 4.65 0.11 -26.16
N PHE A 175 4.88 -1.20 -26.06
CA PHE A 175 4.62 -1.95 -24.83
C PHE A 175 5.45 -1.39 -23.66
N ILE A 176 6.76 -1.21 -23.82
CA ILE A 176 7.63 -0.70 -22.75
C ILE A 176 7.21 0.69 -22.29
N LEU A 177 7.00 1.62 -23.24
CA LEU A 177 6.65 3.01 -22.96
C LEU A 177 5.25 3.17 -22.34
N SER A 178 4.34 2.23 -22.61
CA SER A 178 2.97 2.28 -22.09
C SER A 178 2.82 1.51 -20.77
N ASN A 179 3.60 0.43 -20.58
CA ASN A 179 3.45 -0.48 -19.45
C ASN A 179 4.38 -0.17 -18.29
N PHE A 180 5.57 0.38 -18.53
CA PHE A 180 6.57 0.60 -17.48
C PHE A 180 6.77 2.07 -17.16
N ILE A 181 6.65 2.42 -15.87
CA ILE A 181 7.05 3.73 -15.35
C ILE A 181 8.41 3.59 -14.67
N LEU A 182 9.39 4.37 -15.16
CA LEU A 182 10.72 4.44 -14.56
C LEU A 182 10.69 5.39 -13.36
N ILE A 183 10.84 4.83 -12.16
CA ILE A 183 10.76 5.58 -10.91
C ILE A 183 12.18 5.93 -10.44
N GLY A 184 12.46 7.23 -10.39
CA GLY A 184 13.61 7.77 -9.67
C GLY A 184 13.31 7.90 -8.18
N GLU A 185 14.37 7.88 -7.36
CA GLU A 185 14.22 8.18 -5.93
C GLU A 185 13.92 9.67 -5.73
N THR A 186 12.95 9.98 -4.88
CA THR A 186 12.76 11.35 -4.37
C THR A 186 14.01 11.76 -3.60
N ARG A 187 14.87 12.57 -4.21
CA ARG A 187 16.01 13.19 -3.53
C ARG A 187 15.51 14.26 -2.58
N GLN A 188 16.19 14.41 -1.44
CA GLN A 188 15.95 15.58 -0.60
C GLN A 188 16.54 16.81 -1.28
N ILE A 189 15.97 17.99 -1.03
CA ILE A 189 16.49 19.25 -1.60
C ILE A 189 17.95 19.48 -1.19
N SER A 190 18.36 18.96 -0.02
CA SER A 190 19.74 18.96 0.46
C SER A 190 20.71 18.21 -0.45
N ASP A 191 20.23 17.28 -1.28
CA ASP A 191 21.09 16.49 -2.19
C ASP A 191 21.43 17.27 -3.48
N TYR A 192 20.92 18.50 -3.62
CA TYR A 192 21.14 19.41 -4.75
C TYR A 192 21.84 20.72 -4.34
N LEU A 193 22.17 20.88 -3.06
CA LEU A 193 22.82 22.05 -2.46
C LEU A 193 24.25 21.69 -2.04
#